data_AF-A0A7S3VG90-F1
#
_entry.id   AF-A0A7S3VG90-F1
#
_cell.length_a   1.000
_cell.length_b   1.000
_cell.length_c   1.000
_cell.angle_alpha   90.00
_cell.angle_beta   90.00
_cell.angle_gamma   90.00
#
_symmetry.space_group_name_H-M   'P 1'
#
loop_
_entity.id
_entity.type
_entity.pdbx_description
1 polymer ?
#
loop_
_entity_poly.entity_id
_entity_poly.type
_entity_poly.pdbx_seq_one_letter_code
_entity_poly.pdbx_strand_id
1 'polypeptide(L)'
;QFGRAVGISADGLRIVISALYASVNGITHTGQTKVFEDTGSSWMQLGQDLNGSAAGDLSGYSVAMAGNGERVVIAASGHDENGINSVGQVKVFEYNSQGKWVHVHERNFNGNVAD
;
A
#
# COMPACT_ATOMS: atom_id res chain seq x y z
N GLN A 1 -3.28 -2.34 -13.88
CA GLN A 1 -2.41 -1.26 -14.36
C GLN A 1 -1.41 -0.94 -13.26
N PHE A 2 -0.13 -1.26 -13.46
CA PHE A 2 0.96 -0.88 -12.54
C PHE A 2 1.37 0.58 -12.78
N GLY A 3 1.73 1.33 -11.74
CA GLY A 3 2.01 2.76 -11.85
C GLY A 3 0.78 3.66 -11.67
N ARG A 4 -0.31 3.15 -11.09
CA ARG A 4 -1.53 3.95 -10.88
C ARG A 4 -1.30 5.11 -9.89
N ALA A 5 -0.51 4.86 -8.86
CA ALA A 5 -0.04 5.87 -7.93
C ALA A 5 1.43 5.60 -7.61
N VAL A 6 2.19 6.68 -7.41
CA VAL A 6 3.62 6.64 -7.12
C VAL A 6 3.96 7.62 -6.00
N GLY A 7 4.93 7.27 -5.17
CA GLY A 7 5.51 8.14 -4.15
C GLY A 7 7.02 7.87 -4.01
N ILE A 8 7.76 8.83 -3.47
CA ILE A 8 9.21 8.76 -3.34
C ILE A 8 9.66 9.30 -1.97
N SER A 9 10.73 8.74 -1.41
CA SER A 9 11.39 9.26 -0.21
C SER A 9 12.12 10.58 -0.49
N ALA A 10 12.46 11.34 0.57
CA ALA A 10 13.08 12.66 0.43
C ALA A 10 14.50 12.59 -0.15
N ASP A 11 15.22 11.51 0.13
CA ASP A 11 16.55 11.23 -0.44
C ASP A 11 16.49 10.67 -1.87
N GLY A 12 15.29 10.37 -2.37
CA GLY A 12 15.09 9.79 -3.70
C GLY A 12 15.47 8.32 -3.82
N LEU A 13 15.84 7.64 -2.72
CA LEU A 13 16.36 6.27 -2.75
C LEU A 13 15.27 5.20 -2.69
N ARG A 14 14.03 5.55 -2.32
CA ARG A 14 12.92 4.60 -2.24
C ARG A 14 11.69 5.13 -2.97
N ILE A 15 11.02 4.25 -3.70
CA ILE A 15 9.75 4.54 -4.36
C ILE A 15 8.69 3.51 -3.99
N VAL A 16 7.46 3.98 -3.80
CA VAL A 16 6.27 3.12 -3.69
C VAL A 16 5.47 3.23 -4.97
N ILE A 17 5.04 2.09 -5.52
CA ILE A 17 4.26 2.03 -6.76
C ILE A 17 3.09 1.08 -6.58
N SER A 18 1.89 1.51 -6.94
CA SER A 18 0.69 0.70 -6.86
C SER A 18 0.19 0.15 -8.21
N ALA A 19 -0.52 -0.96 -8.12
CA ALA A 19 -1.31 -1.59 -9.16
C ALA A 19 -2.73 -1.85 -8.66
N LEU A 20 -3.58 -0.84 -8.78
CA LEU A 20 -4.97 -0.81 -8.27
C LEU A 20 -5.82 -2.03 -8.66
N TYR A 21 -5.68 -2.49 -9.89
CA TYR A 21 -6.46 -3.59 -10.46
C TYR A 21 -5.70 -4.92 -10.50
N ALA A 22 -4.63 -5.06 -9.72
CA ALA A 22 -3.94 -6.34 -9.59
C ALA A 22 -4.89 -7.37 -8.97
N SER A 23 -4.91 -8.57 -9.56
CA SER A 23 -5.55 -9.74 -8.97
C SER A 23 -4.46 -10.58 -8.31
N VAL A 24 -4.54 -10.76 -7.00
CA VAL A 24 -3.51 -11.44 -6.20
C VAL A 24 -4.10 -12.75 -5.66
N ASN A 25 -3.36 -13.85 -5.80
CA ASN A 25 -3.75 -15.17 -5.29
C ASN A 25 -5.17 -15.62 -5.72
N GLY A 26 -5.57 -15.28 -6.95
CA GLY A 26 -6.89 -15.62 -7.50
C GLY A 26 -8.04 -14.72 -7.05
N ILE A 27 -7.78 -13.72 -6.20
CA ILE A 27 -8.78 -12.74 -5.76
C ILE A 27 -8.74 -11.54 -6.72
N THR A 28 -9.87 -11.21 -7.32
CA THR A 28 -9.96 -10.19 -8.37
C THR A 28 -9.89 -8.78 -7.80
N HIS A 29 -9.06 -7.93 -8.43
CA HIS A 29 -8.98 -6.50 -8.11
C HIS A 29 -8.77 -6.18 -6.62
N THR A 30 -8.01 -7.01 -5.91
CA THR A 30 -7.56 -6.69 -4.53
C THR A 30 -6.70 -5.44 -4.52
N GLY A 31 -5.92 -5.26 -5.60
CA GLY A 31 -4.88 -4.26 -5.67
C GLY A 31 -3.58 -4.74 -5.00
N GLN A 32 -2.47 -4.18 -5.44
CA GLN A 32 -1.14 -4.51 -4.94
C GLN A 32 -0.27 -3.27 -4.95
N THR A 33 0.56 -3.10 -3.93
CA THR A 33 1.58 -2.07 -3.86
C THR A 33 2.95 -2.70 -3.64
N LYS A 34 3.97 -2.15 -4.28
CA LYS A 34 5.37 -2.60 -4.15
C LYS A 34 6.23 -1.40 -3.78
N VAL A 35 7.29 -1.66 -3.02
CA VAL A 35 8.31 -0.66 -2.69
C VAL A 35 9.63 -1.10 -3.32
N PHE A 36 10.36 -0.17 -3.90
CA PHE A 36 11.68 -0.41 -4.48
C PHE A 36 12.69 0.54 -3.87
N GLU A 37 13.93 0.09 -3.76
CA GLU A 37 15.08 0.85 -3.28
C GLU A 37 16.16 0.91 -4.38
N ASP A 38 16.74 2.09 -4.57
CA ASP A 38 17.90 2.28 -5.43
C ASP A 38 19.17 1.80 -4.71
N THR A 39 19.84 0.85 -5.33
CA THR A 39 21.09 0.26 -4.86
C THR A 39 22.32 0.98 -5.42
N GLY A 40 22.12 2.08 -6.15
CA GLY A 40 23.14 2.82 -6.90
C GLY A 40 23.46 2.21 -8.28
N SER A 41 22.97 1.00 -8.56
CA SER A 41 23.14 0.33 -9.86
C SER A 41 21.82 -0.13 -10.48
N SER A 42 20.79 -0.30 -9.65
CA SER A 42 19.48 -0.78 -10.04
C SER A 42 18.44 -0.52 -8.94
N TRP A 43 17.17 -0.49 -9.34
CA TRP A 43 16.04 -0.51 -8.42
C TRP A 43 15.68 -1.96 -8.06
N MET A 44 15.78 -2.31 -6.79
CA MET A 44 15.42 -3.64 -6.28
C MET A 44 14.20 -3.56 -5.38
N GLN A 45 13.33 -4.58 -5.40
CA GLN A 45 12.16 -4.59 -4.53
C GLN A 45 12.59 -4.69 -3.06
N LEU A 46 12.08 -3.77 -2.24
CA LEU A 46 12.38 -3.69 -0.81
C LEU A 46 11.25 -4.37 -0.01
N GLY A 47 11.53 -5.58 0.48
CA GLY A 47 10.57 -6.37 1.26
C GLY A 47 9.47 -7.04 0.41
N GLN A 48 8.46 -7.57 1.10
CA GLN A 48 7.36 -8.30 0.45
C GLN A 48 6.30 -7.37 -0.15
N ASP A 49 5.45 -7.93 -1.02
CA ASP A 49 4.31 -7.23 -1.62
C ASP A 49 3.29 -6.77 -0.57
N LEU A 50 2.75 -5.57 -0.77
CA LEU A 50 1.69 -4.99 0.06
C LEU A 50 0.36 -5.21 -0.66
N ASN A 51 -0.23 -6.39 -0.44
CA ASN A 51 -1.44 -6.82 -1.13
C ASN A 51 -2.71 -6.29 -0.44
N GLY A 52 -3.73 -5.96 -1.25
CA GLY A 52 -5.10 -5.79 -0.75
C GLY A 52 -5.66 -7.10 -0.18
N SER A 53 -6.74 -6.99 0.61
CA SER A 53 -7.20 -8.08 1.46
C SER A 53 -8.42 -8.81 0.89
N ALA A 54 -9.30 -8.12 0.17
CA ALA A 54 -10.54 -8.64 -0.37
C ALA A 54 -10.77 -8.25 -1.83
N ALA A 55 -11.65 -9.00 -2.51
CA ALA A 55 -12.01 -8.73 -3.89
C ALA A 55 -12.65 -7.34 -4.00
N GLY A 56 -12.19 -6.55 -4.96
CA GLY A 56 -12.72 -5.19 -5.14
C GLY A 56 -12.31 -4.17 -4.08
N ASP A 57 -11.40 -4.50 -3.14
CA ASP A 57 -10.84 -3.52 -2.18
C ASP A 57 -10.21 -2.32 -2.90
N LEU A 58 -9.65 -2.55 -4.10
CA LEU A 58 -8.95 -1.54 -4.89
C LEU A 58 -7.82 -0.89 -4.06
N SER A 59 -7.03 -1.71 -3.38
CA SER A 59 -5.85 -1.27 -2.63
C SER A 59 -4.80 -0.64 -3.56
N GLY A 60 -4.20 0.46 -3.11
CA GLY A 60 -3.27 1.24 -3.93
C GLY A 60 -3.96 2.26 -4.81
N TYR A 61 -5.20 2.66 -4.48
CA TYR A 61 -5.90 3.78 -5.13
C TYR A 61 -5.10 5.08 -5.01
N SER A 62 -4.53 5.30 -3.83
CA SER A 62 -3.54 6.35 -3.53
C SER A 62 -2.46 5.77 -2.62
N VAL A 63 -1.25 6.30 -2.74
CA VAL A 63 -0.11 5.91 -1.89
C VAL A 63 0.66 7.15 -1.48
N ALA A 64 1.27 7.12 -0.30
CA ALA A 64 2.30 8.08 0.07
C ALA A 64 3.44 7.37 0.82
N MET A 65 4.65 7.89 0.66
CA MET A 65 5.85 7.43 1.36
C MET A 65 6.36 8.54 2.27
N ALA A 66 6.78 8.17 3.47
CA ALA A 66 7.42 9.10 4.40
C ALA A 66 8.79 9.54 3.88
N GLY A 67 9.25 10.72 4.29
CA GLY A 67 10.53 11.28 3.83
C GLY A 67 11.74 10.39 4.12
N ASN A 68 11.73 9.65 5.24
CA ASN A 68 12.78 8.67 5.59
C ASN A 68 12.64 7.33 4.85
N GLY A 69 11.58 7.13 4.06
CA GLY A 69 11.35 5.90 3.29
C GLY A 69 11.02 4.67 4.13
N GLU A 70 10.72 4.81 5.43
CA GLU A 70 10.44 3.67 6.34
C GLU A 70 8.95 3.47 6.62
N ARG A 71 8.09 4.40 6.18
CA ARG A 71 6.64 4.29 6.34
C ARG A 71 5.93 4.56 5.02
N VAL A 72 4.91 3.77 4.74
CA VAL A 72 4.04 3.91 3.57
C VAL A 72 2.58 3.88 4.02
N VAL A 73 1.74 4.71 3.41
CA VAL A 73 0.28 4.68 3.55
C VAL A 73 -0.34 4.31 2.23
N ILE A 74 -1.35 3.43 2.28
CA ILE A 74 -2.03 2.88 1.11
C ILE A 74 -3.53 3.02 1.32
N ALA A 75 -4.18 3.73 0.41
CA ALA A 75 -5.63 3.84 0.37
C ALA A 75 -6.25 2.72 -0.50
N ALA A 76 -7.36 2.18 -0.04
CA ALA A 76 -8.21 1.21 -0.71
C ALA A 76 -9.61 1.81 -0.80
N SER A 77 -10.00 2.29 -1.99
CA SER A 77 -11.25 3.05 -2.16
C SER A 77 -12.50 2.15 -2.20
N GLY A 78 -12.33 0.86 -2.51
CA GLY A 78 -13.43 -0.10 -2.62
C GLY A 78 -13.57 -0.97 -1.38
N HIS A 79 -12.92 -0.63 -0.27
CA HIS A 79 -13.00 -1.43 0.95
C HIS A 79 -14.42 -1.40 1.52
N ASP A 80 -14.97 -2.59 1.76
CA ASP A 80 -16.26 -2.81 2.41
C ASP A 80 -16.06 -3.16 3.88
N GLU A 81 -16.90 -2.65 4.77
CA GLU A 81 -16.82 -2.94 6.20
C GLU A 81 -18.21 -2.97 6.84
N ASN A 82 -18.48 -3.96 7.69
CA ASN A 82 -19.72 -4.07 8.47
C ASN A 82 -21.01 -3.94 7.65
N GLY A 83 -20.99 -4.41 6.40
CA GLY A 83 -22.14 -4.35 5.48
C GLY A 83 -22.32 -3.00 4.77
N ILE A 84 -21.39 -2.06 4.93
CA ILE A 84 -21.34 -0.80 4.19
C ILE A 84 -20.32 -0.94 3.07
N ASN A 85 -20.78 -0.70 1.83
CA ASN A 85 -19.94 -0.84 0.66
C ASN A 85 -19.06 0.40 0.45
N SER A 86 -17.80 0.19 0.06
CA SER A 86 -16.86 1.23 -0.35
C SER A 86 -16.72 2.38 0.67
N VAL A 87 -16.69 2.04 1.96
CA VAL A 87 -16.37 2.99 3.04
C VAL A 87 -14.94 3.54 2.90
N GLY A 88 -14.10 2.79 2.18
CA GLY A 88 -12.70 3.12 2.00
C GLY A 88 -11.87 2.68 3.20
N GLN A 89 -10.56 2.60 3.01
CA GLN A 89 -9.62 2.26 4.06
C GLN A 89 -8.26 2.86 3.76
N VAL A 90 -7.55 3.31 4.78
CA VAL A 90 -6.12 3.61 4.71
C VAL A 90 -5.37 2.67 5.65
N LYS A 91 -4.43 1.91 5.08
CA LYS A 91 -3.49 1.06 5.82
C LYS A 91 -2.12 1.73 5.90
N VAL A 92 -1.50 1.67 7.08
CA VAL A 92 -0.14 2.17 7.32
C VAL A 92 0.81 0.98 7.43
N PHE A 93 1.93 1.03 6.75
CA PHE A 93 2.99 0.03 6.82
C PHE A 93 4.30 0.64 7.24
N GLU A 94 5.03 -0.06 8.10
CA GLU A 94 6.39 0.30 8.52
C GLU A 94 7.39 -0.77 8.12
N TYR A 95 8.54 -0.34 7.60
CA TYR A 95 9.64 -1.23 7.30
C TYR A 95 10.45 -1.52 8.57
N ASN A 96 10.54 -2.79 8.95
CA ASN A 96 11.20 -3.20 10.18
C ASN A 96 12.66 -3.62 9.96
N SER A 97 13.40 -3.81 11.06
CA SER A 97 14.80 -4.24 11.05
C SER A 97 15.03 -5.67 10.51
N GLN A 98 13.96 -6.44 10.27
CA GLN A 98 14.02 -7.77 9.65
C GLN A 98 13.84 -7.70 8.12
N GLY A 99 13.76 -6.51 7.56
CA GLY A 99 13.59 -6.29 6.14
C GLY A 99 12.18 -6.53 5.62
N LYS A 100 11.16 -6.41 6.50
CA LYS A 100 9.75 -6.63 6.17
C LYS A 100 8.92 -5.39 6.40
N TRP A 101 7.92 -5.21 5.54
CA TRP A 101 6.84 -4.25 5.82
C TRP A 101 5.83 -4.87 6.79
N VAL A 102 5.47 -4.15 7.84
CA VAL A 102 4.51 -4.61 8.85
C VAL A 102 3.34 -3.64 8.88
N HIS A 103 2.12 -4.18 8.83
CA HIS A 103 0.91 -3.37 8.98
C HIS A 103 0.84 -2.83 10.42
N VAL A 104 0.82 -1.50 10.56
CA VAL A 104 0.71 -0.81 11.85
C VAL A 104 -0.77 -0.66 12.18
N HIS A 105 -1.18 -1.25 13.29
CA HIS A 105 -2.56 -1.74 13.46
C HIS A 105 -3.54 -0.75 14.12
N GLU A 106 -3.11 0.42 14.61
CA GLU A 106 -3.90 1.12 15.62
C GLU A 106 -5.09 1.95 15.12
N ARG A 107 -5.28 2.11 13.80
CA ARG A 107 -6.55 2.55 13.19
C ARG A 107 -6.43 2.45 11.67
N ASN A 108 -7.10 1.47 11.08
CA ASN A 108 -7.47 1.59 9.67
C ASN A 108 -8.35 2.83 9.57
N PHE A 109 -7.95 3.86 8.82
CA PHE A 109 -8.82 5.02 8.64
C PHE A 109 -9.85 4.64 7.58
N ASN A 110 -11.09 4.39 7.98
CA ASN A 110 -12.13 3.80 7.15
C ASN A 110 -13.34 4.73 6.93
N GLY A 111 -13.20 6.03 7.18
CA GLY A 111 -14.19 7.03 6.80
C GLY A 111 -15.53 6.94 7.56
N ASN A 112 -15.66 5.95 8.45
CA ASN A 112 -16.75 5.85 9.40
C ASN A 112 -16.49 6.80 10.57
N VAL A 113 -17.56 7.28 11.19
CA VAL A 113 -17.58 8.41 12.15
C VAL A 113 -16.88 8.13 13.50
N ALA A 114 -16.05 7.09 13.59
CA ALA A 114 -15.39 6.63 14.82
C ALA A 114 -13.84 6.61 14.75
N ASP A 115 -13.24 7.18 13.70
CA ASP A 115 -11.78 7.29 13.55
C ASP A 115 -11.15 8.44 14.35
#